data_AF-D7DC81-F1
#
_entry.id   AF-D7DC81-F1
#
_cell.length_a   1.000
_cell.length_b   1.000
_cell.length_c   1.000
_cell.angle_alpha   90.00
_cell.angle_beta   90.00
_cell.angle_gamma   90.00
#
_symmetry.space_group_name_H-M   'P 1'
#
loop_
_entity.id
_entity.type
_entity.pdbx_description
1 polymer ?
#
loop_
_entity_poly.entity_id
_entity_poly.type
_entity_poly.pdbx_seq_one_letter_code
_entity_poly.pdbx_strand_id
1 'polypeptide(L)'
;MSEEEYCSIYDIRFLMKRGITLSPPLWRTLKAVLELKKATAEDLSKKTGRPRTIESRYLAELNRLGIVARKRISRKVYYIEPITAVKEALQEFGPEMPVEQLAHQISLPADIARIIIQKIKEGKL
;
A
#
# COMPACT_ATOMS: atom_id res chain seq x y z
N MET A 1 25.53 -0.49 11.92
CA MET A 1 24.76 0.31 10.94
C MET A 1 23.50 0.76 11.67
N SER A 2 23.28 2.05 11.83
CA SER A 2 22.16 2.56 12.64
C SER A 2 20.83 2.05 12.09
N GLU A 3 20.06 1.34 12.93
CA GLU A 3 18.65 1.07 12.69
C GLU A 3 17.93 2.42 12.68
N GLU A 4 17.81 3.04 11.52
CA GLU A 4 16.90 4.16 11.33
C GLU A 4 15.48 3.61 11.52
N GLU A 5 14.95 3.76 12.73
CA GLU A 5 13.59 3.41 13.06
C GLU A 5 12.64 4.37 12.34
N TYR A 6 12.18 3.98 11.14
CA TYR A 6 11.11 4.71 10.45
C TYR A 6 9.82 4.53 11.23
N CYS A 7 9.06 5.59 11.49
CA CYS A 7 7.77 5.45 12.18
C CYS A 7 6.71 4.78 11.28
N SER A 8 6.79 4.96 9.96
CA SER A 8 5.86 4.41 8.98
C SER A 8 6.51 4.22 7.61
N ILE A 9 5.91 3.41 6.74
CA ILE A 9 6.28 3.34 5.30
C ILE A 9 5.98 4.65 4.55
N TYR A 10 5.28 5.59 5.20
CA TYR A 10 5.03 6.95 4.70
C TYR A 10 5.91 8.00 5.36
N ASP A 11 6.84 7.62 6.24
CA ASP A 11 7.81 8.54 6.83
C ASP A 11 8.61 9.19 5.69
N ILE A 12 8.79 10.51 5.75
CA ILE A 12 9.49 11.25 4.70
C ILE A 12 10.92 10.73 4.51
N ARG A 13 11.60 10.33 5.60
CA ARG A 13 12.95 9.76 5.55
C ARG A 13 12.96 8.42 4.82
N PHE A 14 11.91 7.61 5.05
CA PHE A 14 11.73 6.35 4.34
C PHE A 14 11.51 6.59 2.85
N LEU A 15 10.58 7.47 2.49
CA LEU A 15 10.28 7.79 1.09
C LEU A 15 11.51 8.35 0.36
N MET A 16 12.24 9.28 0.98
CA MET A 16 13.45 9.88 0.42
C MET A 16 14.57 8.85 0.21
N LYS A 17 14.81 7.96 1.19
CA LYS A 17 15.82 6.90 1.05
C LYS A 17 15.51 5.95 -0.11
N ARG A 18 14.23 5.75 -0.41
CA ARG A 18 13.78 4.94 -1.56
C ARG A 18 13.72 5.71 -2.87
N GLY A 19 14.09 6.99 -2.88
CA GLY A 19 13.98 7.86 -4.05
C GLY A 19 12.54 8.10 -4.49
N ILE A 20 11.57 7.91 -3.60
CA ILE A 20 10.14 8.10 -3.90
C ILE A 20 9.81 9.57 -3.73
N THR A 21 9.42 10.21 -4.83
CA THR A 21 8.87 11.57 -4.83
C THR A 21 7.44 11.53 -5.36
N LEU A 22 6.50 12.09 -4.59
CA LEU A 22 5.09 12.11 -4.94
C LEU A 22 4.68 13.50 -5.40
N SER A 23 4.16 13.59 -6.63
CA SER A 23 3.54 14.81 -7.12
C SER A 23 2.26 15.12 -6.35
N PRO A 24 1.80 16.40 -6.30
CA PRO A 24 0.57 16.75 -5.60
C PRO A 24 -0.67 15.93 -6.03
N PRO A 25 -0.87 15.59 -7.32
CA PRO A 25 -1.95 14.71 -7.74
C PRO A 25 -1.86 13.28 -7.18
N LEU A 26 -0.65 12.71 -7.08
CA LEU A 26 -0.43 11.39 -6.47
C LEU A 26 -0.71 11.42 -4.98
N TRP A 27 -0.26 12.46 -4.28
CA TRP A 27 -0.56 12.67 -2.86
C TRP A 27 -2.07 12.68 -2.58
N ARG A 28 -2.86 13.35 -3.44
CA ARG A 28 -4.32 13.36 -3.31
C ARG A 28 -4.94 11.98 -3.45
N THR A 29 -4.48 11.17 -4.42
CA THR A 29 -4.95 9.77 -4.56
C THR A 29 -4.53 8.94 -3.35
N LEU A 30 -3.26 9.04 -2.95
CA LEU A 30 -2.73 8.28 -1.81
C LEU A 30 -3.54 8.57 -0.56
N LYS A 31 -3.73 9.85 -0.21
CA LYS A 31 -4.53 10.26 0.96
C LYS A 31 -5.93 9.64 0.92
N ALA A 32 -6.60 9.66 -0.23
CA ALA A 32 -7.92 9.07 -0.37
C ALA A 32 -7.92 7.53 -0.19
N VAL A 33 -6.88 6.82 -0.64
CA VAL A 33 -6.69 5.39 -0.34
C VAL A 33 -6.50 5.15 1.17
N LEU A 34 -5.68 5.97 1.85
CA LEU A 34 -5.43 5.84 3.28
C LEU A 34 -6.70 6.08 4.12
N GLU A 35 -7.56 7.01 3.70
CA GLU A 35 -8.86 7.28 4.33
C GLU A 35 -9.85 6.13 4.13
N LEU A 36 -9.93 5.59 2.90
CA LEU A 36 -10.88 4.52 2.57
C LEU A 36 -10.39 3.13 2.99
N LYS A 37 -9.08 2.97 3.29
CA LYS A 37 -8.35 1.72 3.57
C LYS A 37 -8.33 0.70 2.43
N LYS A 38 -9.42 0.56 1.68
CA LYS A 38 -9.60 -0.37 0.57
C LYS A 38 -10.61 0.19 -0.41
N ALA A 39 -10.20 0.40 -1.66
CA ALA A 39 -11.05 1.07 -2.62
C ALA A 39 -10.70 0.71 -4.07
N THR A 40 -11.69 0.81 -4.96
CA THR A 40 -11.51 0.69 -6.41
C THR A 40 -11.25 2.06 -7.04
N ALA A 41 -10.79 2.09 -8.29
CA ALA A 41 -10.65 3.34 -9.04
C ALA A 41 -11.99 4.13 -9.17
N GLU A 42 -13.12 3.42 -9.14
CA GLU A 42 -14.46 4.03 -9.15
C GLU A 42 -14.74 4.75 -7.82
N ASP A 43 -14.42 4.11 -6.70
CA ASP A 43 -14.61 4.70 -5.36
C ASP A 43 -13.72 5.94 -5.18
N LEU A 44 -12.48 5.87 -5.67
CA LEU A 44 -11.56 7.00 -5.66
C LEU A 44 -12.04 8.14 -6.56
N SER A 45 -12.63 7.83 -7.72
CA SER A 45 -13.18 8.82 -8.62
C SER A 45 -14.27 9.64 -7.93
N LYS A 46 -15.19 8.96 -7.23
CA LYS A 46 -16.25 9.60 -6.43
C LYS A 46 -15.69 10.43 -5.28
N LYS A 47 -14.68 9.91 -4.57
CA LYS A 47 -14.07 10.58 -3.40
C LYS A 47 -13.25 11.80 -3.77
N THR A 48 -12.53 11.75 -4.89
CA THR A 48 -11.61 12.82 -5.30
C THR A 48 -12.23 13.80 -6.30
N GLY A 49 -13.33 13.44 -6.97
CA GLY A 49 -13.93 14.20 -8.06
C GLY A 49 -13.15 14.15 -9.38
N ARG A 50 -12.11 13.30 -9.50
CA ARG A 50 -11.34 13.12 -10.74
C ARG A 50 -11.89 11.96 -11.57
N PRO A 51 -11.72 11.96 -12.91
CA PRO A 51 -12.15 10.84 -13.74
C PRO A 51 -11.52 9.52 -13.30
N ARG A 52 -12.29 8.43 -13.35
CA ARG A 52 -11.82 7.07 -13.02
C ARG A 52 -10.53 6.68 -13.75
N THR A 53 -10.37 7.08 -15.01
CA THR A 53 -9.17 6.79 -15.81
C THR A 53 -7.92 7.45 -15.24
N ILE A 54 -8.05 8.66 -14.70
CA ILE A 54 -6.97 9.40 -14.03
C ILE A 54 -6.63 8.74 -12.70
N GLU A 55 -7.63 8.41 -11.88
CA GLU A 55 -7.40 7.68 -10.62
C GLU A 55 -6.75 6.33 -10.86
N SER A 56 -7.20 5.58 -11.88
CA SER A 56 -6.59 4.30 -12.23
C SER A 56 -5.11 4.43 -12.59
N ARG A 57 -4.69 5.52 -13.25
CA ARG A 57 -3.28 5.77 -13.58
C ARG A 57 -2.47 6.09 -12.33
N TYR A 58 -2.98 6.97 -11.47
CA TYR A 58 -2.30 7.31 -10.21
C TYR A 58 -2.21 6.12 -9.27
N LEU A 59 -3.26 5.31 -9.15
CA LEU A 59 -3.25 4.09 -8.34
C LEU A 59 -2.24 3.06 -8.85
N ALA A 60 -2.13 2.87 -10.17
CA ALA A 60 -1.11 2.00 -10.75
C ALA A 60 0.31 2.50 -10.45
N GLU A 61 0.52 3.82 -10.50
CA GLU A 61 1.79 4.43 -10.14
C GLU A 61 2.13 4.27 -8.64
N LEU A 62 1.18 4.53 -7.74
CA LEU A 62 1.35 4.31 -6.29
C LEU A 62 1.65 2.84 -5.97
N ASN A 63 1.02 1.90 -6.68
CA ASN A 63 1.31 0.48 -6.52
C ASN A 63 2.72 0.12 -7.02
N ARG A 64 3.14 0.65 -8.17
CA ARG A 64 4.50 0.50 -8.68
C ARG A 64 5.56 1.03 -7.72
N LEU A 65 5.26 2.13 -7.00
CA LEU A 65 6.13 2.69 -5.96
C LEU A 65 6.12 1.87 -4.66
N GLY A 66 5.25 0.86 -4.54
CA GLY A 66 5.18 -0.02 -3.36
C GLY A 66 4.49 0.58 -2.14
N ILE A 67 3.82 1.72 -2.29
CA ILE A 67 3.17 2.45 -1.18
C ILE A 67 1.65 2.23 -1.14
N VAL A 68 1.11 1.46 -2.08
CA VAL A 68 -0.28 0.99 -2.11
C VAL A 68 -0.29 -0.45 -2.61
N ALA A 69 -1.03 -1.34 -1.94
CA ALA A 69 -1.20 -2.72 -2.37
C ALA A 69 -2.28 -2.82 -3.46
N ARG A 70 -2.24 -3.88 -4.27
CA ARG A 70 -3.24 -4.15 -5.31
C ARG A 70 -3.68 -5.61 -5.26
N LYS A 71 -4.99 -5.83 -5.18
CA LYS A 71 -5.60 -7.16 -5.20
C LYS A 71 -6.81 -7.19 -6.14
N ARG A 72 -6.87 -8.21 -7.00
CA ARG A 72 -8.06 -8.47 -7.82
C ARG A 72 -9.01 -9.35 -7.03
N ILE A 73 -10.24 -8.89 -6.84
CA ILE A 73 -11.30 -9.63 -6.16
C ILE A 73 -12.44 -9.77 -7.15
N SER A 74 -12.67 -10.99 -7.64
CA SER A 74 -13.62 -11.28 -8.72
C SER A 74 -13.35 -10.41 -9.96
N ARG A 75 -14.31 -9.58 -10.38
CA ARG A 75 -14.23 -8.70 -11.55
C ARG A 75 -13.70 -7.29 -11.23
N LYS A 76 -13.36 -7.00 -9.97
CA LYS A 76 -12.91 -5.67 -9.52
C LYS A 76 -11.45 -5.71 -9.08
N VAL A 77 -10.76 -4.59 -9.30
CA VAL A 77 -9.40 -4.36 -8.81
C VAL A 77 -9.49 -3.39 -7.65
N TYR A 78 -8.99 -3.83 -6.49
CA TYR A 78 -8.91 -3.05 -5.27
C TYR A 78 -7.47 -2.59 -5.06
N TYR A 79 -7.35 -1.34 -4.62
CA TYR A 79 -6.14 -0.77 -4.09
C TYR A 79 -6.33 -0.58 -2.59
N ILE A 80 -5.35 -1.04 -1.82
CA ILE A 80 -5.49 -1.24 -0.38
C ILE A 80 -4.31 -0.55 0.30
N GLU A 81 -4.57 0.12 1.41
CA GLU A 81 -3.52 0.60 2.28
C GLU A 81 -2.64 -0.60 2.70
N PRO A 82 -1.31 -0.57 2.50
CA PRO A 82 -0.40 -1.69 2.74
C PRO A 82 -0.51 -2.35 4.11
N ILE A 83 -0.73 -1.60 5.20
CA ILE A 83 -0.88 -2.20 6.54
C ILE A 83 -2.16 -3.05 6.59
N THR A 84 -3.27 -2.50 6.12
CA THR A 84 -4.55 -3.21 5.97
C THR A 84 -4.40 -4.41 5.05
N ALA A 85 -3.71 -4.26 3.92
CA ALA A 85 -3.48 -5.34 2.96
C ALA A 85 -2.70 -6.51 3.56
N VAL A 86 -1.65 -6.22 4.34
CA VAL A 86 -0.85 -7.25 5.04
C VAL A 86 -1.68 -7.91 6.14
N LYS A 87 -2.44 -7.15 6.93
CA LYS A 87 -3.33 -7.70 7.96
C LYS A 87 -4.38 -8.64 7.35
N GLU A 88 -5.05 -8.23 6.28
CA GLU A 88 -6.01 -9.06 5.54
C GLU A 88 -5.33 -10.32 4.97
N ALA A 89 -4.14 -10.18 4.37
CA ALA A 89 -3.42 -11.31 3.79
C ALA A 89 -2.97 -12.34 4.85
N LEU A 90 -2.48 -11.89 6.00
CA LEU A 90 -2.12 -12.78 7.12
C LEU A 90 -3.34 -13.53 7.67
N GLN A 91 -4.51 -12.88 7.71
CA GLN A 91 -5.77 -13.53 8.10
C GLN A 91 -6.25 -14.56 7.07
N GLU A 92 -6.10 -14.26 5.79
CA GLU A 92 -6.58 -15.11 4.69
C GLU A 92 -5.68 -16.32 4.44
N PHE A 93 -4.35 -16.15 4.51
CA PHE A 93 -3.38 -17.17 4.14
C PHE A 93 -2.63 -17.79 5.32
N GLY A 94 -2.77 -17.22 6.52
CA GLY A 94 -2.09 -17.64 7.73
C GLY A 94 -0.74 -16.95 7.96
N PRO A 95 -0.26 -16.90 9.22
CA PRO A 95 0.97 -16.19 9.60
C PRO A 95 2.26 -16.90 9.17
N GLU A 96 2.19 -18.20 8.85
CA GLU A 96 3.34 -19.02 8.45
C GLU A 96 3.69 -18.91 6.96
N MET A 97 2.87 -18.21 6.17
CA MET A 97 3.16 -18.02 4.75
C MET A 97 4.47 -17.24 4.57
N PRO A 98 5.39 -17.69 3.69
CA PRO A 98 6.59 -16.93 3.35
C PRO A 98 6.26 -15.50 2.91
N VAL A 99 7.01 -14.52 3.40
CA VAL A 99 6.74 -13.09 3.18
C VAL A 99 6.70 -12.74 1.70
N GLU A 100 7.56 -13.37 0.90
CA GLU A 100 7.65 -13.17 -0.55
C GLU A 100 6.37 -13.66 -1.24
N GLN A 101 5.82 -14.80 -0.80
CA GLN A 101 4.56 -15.33 -1.32
C GLN A 101 3.38 -14.44 -0.91
N LEU A 102 3.34 -14.02 0.35
CA LEU A 102 2.30 -13.12 0.87
C LEU A 102 2.31 -11.79 0.10
N ALA A 103 3.48 -11.19 -0.07
CA ALA A 103 3.66 -9.93 -0.79
C ALA A 103 3.19 -10.03 -2.25
N HIS A 104 3.46 -11.17 -2.91
CA HIS A 104 2.97 -11.45 -4.25
C HIS A 104 1.44 -11.47 -4.34
N GLN A 105 0.74 -12.03 -3.35
CA GLN A 105 -0.73 -12.08 -3.34
C GLN A 105 -1.39 -10.68 -3.29
N ILE A 106 -0.71 -9.69 -2.72
CA ILE A 106 -1.19 -8.31 -2.58
C ILE A 106 -0.45 -7.30 -3.46
N SER A 107 0.38 -7.79 -4.40
CA SER A 107 1.18 -6.96 -5.32
C SER A 107 1.98 -5.87 -4.60
N LEU A 108 2.63 -6.22 -3.49
CA LEU A 108 3.58 -5.34 -2.78
C LEU A 108 5.01 -5.84 -2.96
N PRO A 109 6.02 -4.94 -2.87
CA PRO A 109 7.40 -5.37 -2.71
C PRO A 109 7.58 -6.15 -1.40
N ALA A 110 8.33 -7.27 -1.46
CA ALA A 110 8.49 -8.18 -0.33
C ALA A 110 9.15 -7.52 0.88
N ASP A 111 10.04 -6.57 0.66
CA ASP A 111 10.71 -5.84 1.72
C ASP A 111 9.77 -4.85 2.44
N ILE A 112 8.81 -4.23 1.73
CA ILE A 112 7.73 -3.43 2.35
C ILE A 112 6.86 -4.32 3.23
N ALA A 113 6.44 -5.48 2.69
CA ALA A 113 5.67 -6.45 3.46
C ALA A 113 6.44 -6.91 4.71
N ARG A 114 7.75 -7.17 4.60
CA ARG A 114 8.62 -7.55 5.72
C ARG A 114 8.66 -6.48 6.81
N ILE A 115 8.84 -5.22 6.43
CA ILE A 115 8.84 -4.09 7.38
C ILE A 115 7.50 -4.00 8.13
N ILE A 116 6.38 -4.13 7.41
CA ILE A 116 5.05 -4.05 8.01
C ILE A 116 4.81 -5.24 8.96
N ILE A 117 5.13 -6.46 8.54
CA ILE A 117 4.98 -7.66 9.37
C ILE A 117 5.83 -7.56 10.64
N GLN A 118 7.07 -7.10 10.53
CA GLN A 118 7.97 -6.92 11.67
C GLN A 118 7.36 -5.95 12.70
N LYS A 119 6.85 -4.80 12.23
CA LYS A 119 6.21 -3.82 13.11
C LYS A 119 4.90 -4.30 13.74
N ILE A 120 4.11 -5.11 13.03
CA ILE A 120 2.91 -5.75 13.59
C ILE A 120 3.32 -6.69 14.73
N LYS A 121 4.37 -7.49 14.55
CA LYS A 121 4.90 -8.40 15.59
C LYS A 121 5.44 -7.65 16.81
N GLU A 122 6.04 -6.48 16.61
CA GLU A 122 6.53 -5.60 17.67
C GLU A 122 5.43 -4.81 18.40
N GLY A 123 4.16 -4.88 17.94
CA GLY A 123 3.05 -4.12 18.52
C GLY A 123 3.13 -2.61 18.29
N LYS A 124 3.92 -2.16 17.30
CA LYS A 124 4.18 -0.73 17.01
C LYS A 124 3.23 -0.14 15.95
N LEU A 125 2.11 -0.80 15.62
CA LEU A 125 1.17 -0.44 14.54
C LEU A 125 -0.31 -0.64 14.90
#